data_AF-A0A956SBT4-F1
#
_entry.id   AF-A0A956SBT4-F1
#
_cell.length_a   1.000
_cell.length_b   1.000
_cell.length_c   1.000
_cell.angle_alpha   90.00
_cell.angle_beta   90.00
_cell.angle_gamma   90.00
#
_symmetry.space_group_name_H-M   'P 1'
#
loop_
_entity.id
_entity.type
_entity.pdbx_description
1 polymer ?
#
loop_
_entity_poly.entity_id
_entity_poly.type
_entity_poly.pdbx_seq_one_letter_code
_entity_poly.pdbx_strand_id
1 'polypeptide(L)' 'PDAAAEEKIQGETKASVRCLPLEQPDQPGRCLISGRETKTLALFAQAY' A
#
# COMPACT_ATOMS: atom_id res chain seq x y z
N PRO A 1 6.54 -0.47 -5.42
CA PRO A 1 6.12 -0.52 -4.00
C PRO A 1 7.38 -0.31 -3.14
N ASP A 2 7.28 0.52 -2.10
CA ASP A 2 8.42 0.87 -1.25
C ASP A 2 8.58 -0.21 -0.18
N ALA A 3 9.68 -0.98 -0.24
CA ALA A 3 9.88 -2.15 0.63
C ALA A 3 9.91 -1.78 2.12
N ALA A 4 10.40 -0.58 2.46
CA ALA A 4 10.42 -0.10 3.84
C ALA A 4 9.00 0.21 4.35
N ALA A 5 8.12 0.71 3.48
CA ALA A 5 6.71 0.90 3.81
C ALA A 5 5.97 -0.43 4.04
N GLU A 6 6.24 -1.45 3.21
CA GLU A 6 5.62 -2.77 3.36
C GLU A 6 6.02 -3.46 4.67
N GLU A 7 7.31 -3.41 5.03
CA GLU A 7 7.81 -3.98 6.28
C GLU A 7 7.18 -3.30 7.50
N LYS A 8 7.03 -1.97 7.45
CA LYS A 8 6.40 -1.21 8.52
C LYS A 8 4.91 -1.56 8.67
N ILE A 9 4.17 -1.66 7.56
CA ILE A 9 2.76 -2.08 7.58
C ILE A 9 2.63 -3.49 8.14
N GLN A 10 3.49 -4.42 7.75
CA GLN A 10 3.46 -5.79 8.25
C GLN A 10 3.80 -5.87 9.74
N GLY A 11 4.80 -5.12 10.22
CA GLY A 11 5.17 -5.07 11.63
C GLY A 11 4.07 -4.48 12.52
N GLU A 12 3.44 -3.38 12.09
CA GLU A 12 2.43 -2.67 12.90
C GLU A 12 1.04 -3.32 12.82
N THR A 13 0.65 -3.85 11.66
CA THR A 13 -0.73 -4.31 11.41
C THR A 13 -0.86 -5.79 11.08
N LYS A 14 0.26 -6.50 10.87
CA LYS A 14 0.28 -7.87 10.33
C LYS A 14 -0.39 -8.01 8.94
N ALA A 15 -0.70 -6.90 8.27
CA ALA A 15 -1.22 -6.90 6.92
C ALA A 15 -0.09 -6.95 5.88
N SER A 16 -0.36 -7.56 4.73
CA SER A 16 0.57 -7.65 3.59
C SER A 16 -0.14 -7.21 2.29
N VAL A 17 0.64 -6.79 1.29
CA VAL A 17 0.11 -6.48 -0.05
C VAL A 17 -0.49 -7.74 -0.67
N ARG A 18 -1.76 -7.65 -1.10
CA ARG A 18 -2.46 -8.74 -1.78
C ARG A 18 -2.65 -8.50 -3.26
N CYS A 19 -2.96 -7.27 -3.62
CA CYS A 19 -3.28 -6.92 -4.99
C CYS A 19 -2.95 -5.46 -5.27
N LEU A 20 -2.43 -5.21 -6.47
CA LEU A 20 -2.36 -3.91 -7.10
C LEU A 20 -3.45 -3.92 -8.18
N PRO A 21 -4.62 -3.28 -7.96
CA PRO A 21 -5.68 -3.26 -8.96
C PRO A 21 -5.14 -2.70 -10.29
N LEU A 22 -5.49 -3.32 -11.42
CA LEU A 22 -5.02 -2.88 -12.74
C LEU A 22 -5.78 -1.64 -13.22
N GLU A 23 -7.08 -1.60 -12.98
CA GLU A 23 -7.92 -0.42 -13.17
C GLU A 23 -7.96 0.39 -11.88
N GLN A 24 -7.32 1.55 -11.90
CA GLN A 24 -7.36 2.51 -10.82
C GLN A 24 -7.73 3.88 -11.38
N PRO A 25 -8.52 4.69 -10.65
CA PRO A 25 -8.74 6.07 -11.05
C PRO A 25 -7.40 6.81 -11.09
N ASP A 26 -7.12 7.59 -12.15
CA ASP A 26 -5.91 8.43 -12.26
C ASP A 26 -6.04 9.66 -11.35
N GLN A 27 -6.20 9.42 -10.05
CA GLN A 27 -6.28 10.44 -9.03
C GLN A 27 -5.00 10.41 -8.19
N PRO A 28 -4.37 11.58 -7.96
CA PRO A 28 -3.24 11.66 -7.06
C PRO A 28 -3.71 11.34 -5.64
N GLY A 29 -3.08 10.34 -5.05
CA GLY A 29 -3.22 9.97 -3.64
C GLY A 29 -1.92 10.20 -2.89
N ARG A 30 -1.92 9.84 -1.61
CA ARG A 30 -0.76 9.93 -0.74
C ARG A 30 -0.43 8.57 -0.16
N CYS A 31 0.84 8.21 -0.16
CA CYS A 31 1.32 6.98 0.48
C CYS A 31 1.04 7.04 1.98
N LEU A 32 0.38 6.00 2.50
CA LEU A 32 0.00 5.87 3.91
C LEU A 32 1.20 6.02 4.87
N ILE A 33 2.37 5.53 4.48
CA ILE A 33 3.56 5.48 5.35
C ILE A 33 4.50 6.66 5.11
N SER A 34 4.90 6.88 3.86
CA SER A 34 5.92 7.88 3.52
C SER A 34 5.35 9.29 3.33
N GLY A 35 4.03 9.42 3.18
CA GLY A 35 3.40 10.70 2.87
C GLY A 35 3.77 11.25 1.49
N ARG A 36 4.39 10.46 0.61
CA ARG A 36 4.70 10.87 -0.77
C ARG A 36 3.47 10.79 -1.66
N GLU A 37 3.39 11.63 -2.69
CA GLU A 37 2.36 11.51 -3.72
C GLU A 37 2.49 10.19 -4.47
N THR A 38 1.37 9.50 -4.70
CA THR A 38 1.30 8.24 -5.42
C THR A 38 0.06 8.21 -6.29
N LYS A 39 0.17 7.60 -7.47
CA LYS A 39 -0.98 7.33 -8.36
C LYS A 39 -1.45 5.87 -8.27
N THR A 40 -0.79 5.08 -7.43
CA THR A 40 -1.03 3.64 -7.32
C THR A 40 -1.57 3.32 -5.94
N LEU A 41 -2.75 2.70 -5.92
CA LEU A 41 -3.43 2.08 -4.81
C LEU A 41 -2.94 0.63 -4.67
N ALA A 42 -2.66 0.23 -3.44
CA ALA A 42 -2.33 -1.15 -3.08
C ALA A 42 -3.32 -1.63 -2.02
N LEU A 43 -3.84 -2.84 -2.20
CA LEU A 43 -4.75 -3.47 -1.26
C LEU A 43 -3.95 -4.29 -0.26
N PHE A 44 -4.13 -3.97 1.02
CA PHE A 44 -3.51 -4.67 2.14
C PHE A 44 -4.57 -5.47 2.89
N ALA A 45 -4.23 -6.68 3.30
CA ALA A 45 -5.08 -7.49 4.18
C ALA A 45 -4.24 -8.36 5.11
N GLN A 46 -4.77 -8.63 6.30
CA GLN A 46 -4.21 -9.61 7.23
C GLN A 46 -4.45 -11.03 6.68
N ALA A 47 -3.43 -11.87 6.75
CA ALA A 47 -3.59 -13.30 6.45
C ALA A 47 -4.37 -13.99 7.59
N TYR A 48 -5.10 -15.06 7.26
CA TYR A 48 -5.64 -16.00 8.25
C TYR A 48 -4.54 -16.69 9.04
#